data_AF-A0A2M6Z2V0-F1
#
_entry.id   AF-A0A2M6Z2V0-F1
#
_cell.length_a   1.000
_cell.length_b   1.000
_cell.length_c   1.000
_cell.angle_alpha   90.00
_cell.angle_beta   90.00
_cell.angle_gamma   90.00
#
_symmetry.space_group_name_H-M   'P 1'
#
loop_
_entity.id
_entity.type
_entity.pdbx_description
1 polymer ?
#
loop_
_entity_poly.entity_id
_entity_poly.type
_entity_poly.pdbx_seq_one_letter_code
_entity_poly.pdbx_strand_id
1 'polypeptide(L)' 'MPDAITALNSLGLGLGLGLVLIGAAKGIAQIGAAAVESSARQPEITGKLQTMMIIAAGMIEGAALFAIVVLGFIK' A
#
# COMPACT_ATOMS: atom_id res chain seq x y z
N MET A 1 -23.77 16.87 -19.07
CA MET A 1 -23.11 15.54 -18.95
C MET A 1 -21.62 15.74 -19.12
N PRO A 2 -20.76 15.06 -18.35
CA PRO A 2 -19.33 15.03 -18.64
C PRO A 2 -19.13 14.54 -20.08
N ASP A 3 -18.20 15.16 -20.80
CA ASP A 3 -17.83 14.66 -22.13
C ASP A 3 -17.12 13.30 -22.01
N ALA A 4 -16.99 12.61 -23.15
CA ALA A 4 -16.42 11.28 -23.20
C ALA A 4 -14.97 11.23 -22.67
N ILE A 5 -14.21 12.32 -22.82
CA ILE A 5 -12.82 12.42 -22.34
C ILE A 5 -12.79 12.49 -20.82
N THR A 6 -13.65 13.31 -20.23
CA THR A 6 -13.79 13.47 -18.77
C THR A 6 -14.23 12.16 -18.11
N ALA A 7 -15.16 11.43 -18.74
CA ALA A 7 -15.62 10.13 -18.26
C ALA A 7 -14.50 9.07 -18.30
N LEU A 8 -13.73 9.02 -19.39
CA LEU A 8 -12.61 8.08 -19.53
C LEU A 8 -11.50 8.35 -18.52
N ASN A 9 -11.13 9.62 -18.32
CA ASN A 9 -10.14 10.03 -17.32
C ASN A 9 -10.55 9.60 -15.91
N SER A 10 -11.82 9.84 -15.55
CA SER A 10 -12.35 9.46 -14.23
C SER A 10 -12.31 7.95 -14.00
N LEU A 11 -12.62 7.15 -15.03
CA LEU A 11 -12.52 5.70 -14.96
C LEU A 11 -11.07 5.23 -14.80
N GLY A 12 -10.15 5.80 -15.58
CA GLY A 12 -8.72 5.50 -15.49
C GLY A 12 -8.14 5.78 -14.10
N LEU A 13 -8.53 6.91 -13.50
CA LEU A 13 -8.15 7.27 -12.13
C LEU A 13 -8.68 6.27 -11.10
N GLY A 14 -9.97 5.90 -11.19
CA GLY A 14 -10.56 4.92 -10.28
C GLY A 14 -9.88 3.55 -10.34
N LEU A 15 -9.58 3.08 -11.55
CA LEU A 15 -8.88 1.81 -11.75
C LEU A 15 -7.44 1.86 -11.25
N GLY A 16 -6.71 2.94 -11.58
CA GLY A 16 -5.33 3.13 -11.13
C GLY A 16 -5.21 3.15 -9.61
N LEU A 17 -6.06 3.93 -8.93
CA LEU A 17 -6.09 4.01 -7.47
C LEU A 17 -6.47 2.66 -6.84
N GLY A 18 -7.46 1.96 -7.40
CA GLY A 18 -7.87 0.63 -6.92
C GLY A 18 -6.73 -0.38 -6.97
N LEU A 19 -5.98 -0.42 -8.08
CA LEU A 19 -4.84 -1.34 -8.24
C LEU A 19 -3.71 -1.03 -7.25
N VAL A 20 -3.38 0.25 -7.06
CA VAL A 20 -2.36 0.67 -6.08
C VAL A 20 -2.75 0.22 -4.68
N LEU A 21 -4.00 0.44 -4.27
CA LEU A 21 -4.49 0.07 -2.94
C LEU A 21 -4.49 -1.45 -2.72
N ILE A 22 -4.86 -2.24 -3.73
CA ILE A 22 -4.81 -3.71 -3.64
C ILE A 22 -3.36 -4.19 -3.45
N GLY A 23 -2.42 -3.63 -4.22
CA GLY A 23 -1.00 -3.95 -4.10
C GLY A 23 -0.44 -3.61 -2.71
N ALA A 24 -0.72 -2.41 -2.22
CA ALA A 24 -0.29 -1.94 -0.91
C ALA A 24 -0.87 -2.79 0.22
N ALA A 25 -2.18 -3.02 0.21
CA ALA A 25 -2.88 -3.82 1.23
C ALA A 25 -2.32 -5.25 1.30
N LYS A 26 -2.10 -5.89 0.13
CA LYS A 26 -1.52 -7.23 0.08
C LYS A 26 -0.11 -7.26 0.66
N GLY A 27 0.74 -6.31 0.28
CA GLY A 27 2.12 -6.26 0.77
C GLY A 27 2.20 -6.05 2.29
N ILE A 28 1.41 -5.09 2.82
CA ILE A 28 1.36 -4.82 4.26
C ILE A 28 0.81 -6.03 5.03
N ALA A 29 -0.26 -6.66 4.54
CA ALA A 29 -0.84 -7.85 5.18
C ALA A 29 0.16 -9.01 5.26
N GLN A 30 0.96 -9.22 4.21
CA GLN A 30 1.99 -10.26 4.18
C GLN A 30 3.09 -10.03 5.22
N ILE A 31 3.57 -8.79 5.35
CA ILE A 31 4.61 -8.45 6.34
C ILE A 31 4.04 -8.59 7.75
N GLY A 32 2.83 -8.06 8.01
CA GLY A 32 2.17 -8.15 9.31
C GLY A 32 1.94 -9.59 9.76
N ALA A 33 1.44 -10.44 8.87
CA ALA A 33 1.24 -11.86 9.15
C ALA A 33 2.56 -12.58 9.51
N ALA A 34 3.61 -12.36 8.71
CA ALA A 34 4.94 -12.94 8.97
C ALA A 34 5.55 -12.43 10.29
N ALA A 35 5.32 -11.17 10.63
CA ALA A 35 5.77 -10.58 11.88
C ALA A 35 5.05 -11.18 13.10
N VAL A 36 3.73 -11.36 13.01
CA VAL A 36 2.95 -11.99 14.09
C VAL A 36 3.37 -13.45 14.29
N GLU A 37 3.50 -14.23 13.20
CA GLU A 37 3.92 -15.62 13.27
C GLU A 37 5.32 -15.76 13.88
N SER A 38 6.27 -14.93 13.45
CA SER A 38 7.65 -15.01 13.95
C SER A 38 7.76 -14.53 15.40
N SER A 39 6.94 -13.54 15.82
CA SER A 39 6.85 -13.11 17.23
C SER A 39 6.33 -14.23 18.14
N ALA A 40 5.36 -15.02 17.65
CA ALA A 40 4.83 -16.15 18.40
C ALA A 40 5.88 -17.28 18.57
N ARG A 41 6.77 -17.46 17.59
CA ARG A 41 7.85 -18.47 17.65
C ARG A 41 9.05 -18.03 18.47
N GLN A 42 9.40 -16.75 18.43
CA GLN A 42 10.56 -16.17 19.12
C GLN A 42 10.18 -14.85 19.80
N PRO A 43 9.52 -14.90 20.97
CA PRO A 43 9.06 -13.71 21.67
C PRO A 43 10.18 -12.71 21.99
N GLU A 44 11.40 -13.21 22.24
CA GLU A 44 12.58 -12.44 22.58
C GLU A 44 13.05 -11.46 21.49
N ILE A 45 12.68 -11.68 20.22
CA ILE A 45 13.04 -10.78 19.11
C ILE A 45 11.88 -9.89 18.64
N THR A 46 10.74 -9.89 19.33
CA THR A 46 9.52 -9.15 18.90
C THR A 46 9.79 -7.67 18.61
N GLY A 47 10.57 -6.99 19.47
CA GLY A 47 10.90 -5.57 19.25
C GLY A 47 11.73 -5.32 17.98
N LYS A 48 12.69 -6.19 17.68
CA LYS A 48 13.48 -6.13 16.44
C LYS A 48 12.61 -6.38 15.22
N LEU A 49 11.70 -7.35 15.32
CA LEU A 49 10.79 -7.70 14.25
C LEU A 49 9.78 -6.59 13.94
N GLN A 50 9.24 -5.92 14.97
CA GLN A 50 8.39 -4.75 14.81
C GLN A 50 9.13 -3.62 14.06
N THR A 51 10.40 -3.38 14.40
CA THR A 51 11.22 -2.37 13.72
C THR A 51 11.38 -2.71 12.24
N MET A 52 11.74 -3.95 11.91
CA MET A 52 11.87 -4.41 10.52
C MET A 52 10.54 -4.34 9.77
N MET A 53 9.43 -4.72 10.42
CA MET A 53 8.09 -4.62 9.86
C MET A 53 7.72 -3.18 9.52
N ILE A 54 7.96 -2.23 10.41
CA ILE A 54 7.63 -0.81 10.18
C ILE A 54 8.47 -0.24 9.02
N ILE A 55 9.76 -0.59 8.92
CA ILE A 55 10.60 -0.17 7.79
C ILE A 55 10.04 -0.71 6.47
N ALA A 56 9.72 -2.01 6.42
CA ALA A 56 9.17 -2.63 5.22
C ALA A 56 7.78 -2.07 4.87
N ALA A 57 6.91 -1.87 5.86
CA ALA A 57 5.60 -1.24 5.68
C ALA A 57 5.74 0.20 5.18
N GLY A 58 6.67 0.98 5.74
CA GLY A 58 6.96 2.34 5.31
C GLY A 58 7.43 2.43 3.85
N MET A 59 8.14 1.41 3.36
CA MET A 59 8.56 1.35 1.95
C MET A 59 7.40 1.08 1.00
N ILE A 60 6.44 0.25 1.41
CA ILE A 60 5.20 0.02 0.65
C ILE A 60 4.31 1.26 0.68
N GLU A 61 4.11 1.84 1.86
CA GLU A 61 3.33 3.07 2.04
C GLU A 61 3.93 4.22 1.24
N GLY A 62 5.27 4.39 1.24
CA GLY A 62 5.93 5.42 0.44
C GLY A 62 5.63 5.31 -1.06
N ALA A 63 5.69 4.10 -1.61
CA ALA A 63 5.35 3.87 -3.02
C ALA A 63 3.85 4.05 -3.31
N ALA A 64 2.99 3.55 -2.41
CA ALA A 64 1.53 3.65 -2.55
C ALA A 64 1.05 5.10 -2.47
N LEU A 65 1.51 5.85 -1.46
CA LEU A 65 1.18 7.26 -1.29
C LEU A 65 1.72 8.09 -2.45
N PHE A 66 2.93 7.81 -2.95
CA PHE A 66 3.43 8.48 -4.15
C PHE A 66 2.51 8.25 -5.36
N ALA A 67 2.09 7.01 -5.61
CA ALA A 67 1.19 6.70 -6.71
C ALA A 67 -0.20 7.34 -6.54
N ILE A 68 -0.74 7.37 -5.31
CA ILE A 68 -2.00 8.06 -5.00
C ILE A 68 -1.88 9.57 -5.23
N VAL A 69 -0.75 10.17 -4.87
CA VAL A 69 -0.49 11.60 -5.11
C VAL A 69 -0.44 11.88 -6.60
N VAL A 70 0.33 11.10 -7.37
CA VAL A 70 0.45 11.27 -8.82
C VAL A 70 -0.91 11.12 -9.51
N LEU A 71 -1.65 10.05 -9.18
CA LEU A 71 -2.96 9.81 -9.80
C LEU A 71 -4.02 10.82 -9.34
N GLY A 72 -4.09 11.13 -8.04
CA GLY A 72 -5.16 11.93 -7.48
C GLY A 72 -5.00 13.45 -7.64
N PHE A 73 -3.75 13.93 -7.73
CA PHE A 73 -3.46 15.37 -7.58
C PHE A 73 -2.69 15.99 -8.75
N ILE A 74 -1.98 15.18 -9.55
CA ILE A 74 -1.24 15.66 -10.71
C ILE A 74 -2.11 15.42 -11.95
N LYS A 75 -2.57 16.52 -12.57
CA LYS A 75 -3.38 16.50 -13.79
C LYS A 75 -2.50 16.68 -15.03
#